data_AF-A0A9Q1MDJ2-F1
#
_entry.id   AF-A0A9Q1MDJ2-F1
#
_cell.length_a   1.000
_cell.length_b   1.000
_cell.length_c   1.000
_cell.angle_alpha   90.00
_cell.angle_beta   90.00
_cell.angle_gamma   90.00
#
_symmetry.space_group_name_H-M   'P 1'
#
loop_
_entity.id
_entity.type
_entity.pdbx_description
1 polymer ?
#
loop_
_entity_poly.entity_id
_entity_poly.type
_entity_poly.pdbx_seq_one_letter_code
_entity_poly.pdbx_strand_id
1 'polypeptide(L)'
;MPASFPQYVTEAINGPVADPPGVKLRNEGLKAKHPVVFVPGIVTCGLELWEGHQCAEGLFRKRLWGDTFREAYKSCWTCSADYFAPGYFVWAVLIANLARIGYEEKTMYMAAYDWRLSFQNTEVRDQTLSQIKSNIELMVATNGGHKAVIVPHSMGAIYFLHFMKWVEVPAPMGAVMNIGGPFLGVPKALAALFSAEARDIAIARNNTSQMSSHNDNQTMESKGKHVNYGRMIAFGKDAAQKHSSDLKRIDFRGAVKGTNIAHNICDVWSEYYDMGVGGIKAVEEYKVYTAGDILDLLHFVAPKMMAHGGAHFSYGIAEDLDDPMYSHYKYWSNPLETKLPNAPDMEVYSMYRVGIPTKRAYVYRQTPIAQCHIPFQIETSADEGNEGCLKNGVFTVDGDETVPILSAGFMCAKGWRGRTRFNPWGIKTYLREYDHAPPANLLEGRGTQSGAHVDIMGNFALIKDIMRVAAGATGKDLGGDQVHSDIIKWSEKINLRL
;
A
#
# COMPACT_ATOMS: atom_id res chain seq x y z
N MET A 1 -16.40 -20.27 30.63
CA MET A 1 -17.82 -20.12 30.23
C MET A 1 -17.91 -20.37 28.73
N PRO A 2 -18.65 -21.39 28.25
CA PRO A 2 -18.93 -21.51 26.82
C PRO A 2 -20.19 -20.71 26.52
N ALA A 3 -20.09 -19.71 25.65
CA ALA A 3 -21.27 -19.03 25.12
C ALA A 3 -21.00 -18.63 23.67
N SER A 4 -20.73 -19.62 22.82
CA SER A 4 -21.07 -19.46 21.41
C SER A 4 -22.59 -19.50 21.32
N PHE A 5 -23.19 -18.38 20.91
CA PHE A 5 -24.58 -18.37 20.47
C PHE A 5 -24.75 -19.50 19.42
N PRO A 6 -25.75 -20.36 19.54
CA PRO A 6 -25.95 -21.41 18.56
C PRO A 6 -26.20 -20.81 17.18
N GLN A 7 -25.43 -21.26 16.18
CA GLN A 7 -25.48 -20.79 14.80
C GLN A 7 -26.90 -20.79 14.20
N TYR A 8 -27.78 -21.69 14.67
CA TYR A 8 -29.19 -21.76 14.29
C TYR A 8 -30.01 -20.50 14.67
N VAL A 9 -29.67 -19.82 15.78
CA VAL A 9 -30.38 -18.61 16.22
C VAL A 9 -30.04 -17.44 15.32
N THR A 10 -28.79 -17.34 14.87
CA THR A 10 -28.31 -16.29 13.96
C THR A 10 -28.90 -16.45 12.56
N GLU A 11 -29.03 -17.69 12.06
CA GLU A 11 -29.67 -18.00 10.77
C GLU A 11 -31.19 -17.73 10.78
N ALA A 12 -31.86 -17.93 11.92
CA ALA A 12 -33.28 -17.63 12.07
C ALA A 12 -33.58 -16.11 12.05
N ILE A 13 -32.61 -15.27 12.46
CA ILE A 13 -32.77 -13.80 12.54
C ILE A 13 -32.34 -13.12 11.22
N ASN A 14 -31.26 -13.59 10.59
CA ASN A 14 -30.63 -12.92 9.45
C ASN A 14 -30.88 -13.60 8.09
N GLY A 15 -31.62 -14.72 8.07
CA GLY A 15 -31.76 -15.57 6.88
C GLY A 15 -30.54 -16.48 6.65
N PRO A 16 -30.58 -17.37 5.63
CA PRO A 16 -29.49 -18.28 5.34
C PRO A 16 -28.21 -17.49 5.02
N VAL A 17 -27.13 -17.81 5.72
CA VAL A 17 -25.81 -17.21 5.48
C VAL A 17 -25.42 -17.50 4.03
N ALA A 18 -25.23 -16.45 3.23
CA ALA A 18 -24.84 -16.61 1.84
C ALA A 18 -23.55 -17.45 1.76
N ASP A 19 -23.56 -18.49 0.93
CA ASP A 19 -22.41 -19.38 0.76
C ASP A 19 -21.11 -18.58 0.51
N PRO A 20 -20.00 -18.93 1.18
CA PRO A 20 -18.69 -18.35 0.90
C PRO A 20 -18.33 -18.50 -0.58
N PRO A 21 -17.53 -17.58 -1.16
CA PRO A 21 -17.15 -17.62 -2.57
C PRO A 21 -16.68 -18.99 -3.06
N GLY A 22 -15.85 -19.69 -2.27
CA GLY A 22 -15.33 -20.98 -2.65
C GLY A 22 -16.37 -22.11 -2.64
N VAL A 23 -17.42 -22.03 -1.82
CA VAL A 23 -18.54 -22.99 -1.88
C VAL A 23 -19.36 -22.75 -3.15
N LYS A 24 -19.68 -21.49 -3.46
CA LYS A 24 -20.40 -21.12 -4.68
C LYS A 24 -19.66 -21.57 -5.94
N LEU A 25 -18.38 -21.25 -6.04
CA LEU A 25 -17.57 -21.59 -7.21
C LEU A 25 -17.33 -23.11 -7.34
N ARG A 26 -17.21 -23.83 -6.22
CA ARG A 26 -17.17 -25.30 -6.26
C ARG A 26 -18.49 -25.88 -6.80
N ASN A 27 -19.63 -25.32 -6.40
CA ASN A 27 -20.94 -25.73 -6.91
C ASN A 27 -21.12 -25.36 -8.40
N GLU A 28 -20.48 -24.29 -8.87
CA GLU A 28 -20.34 -23.94 -10.31
C GLU A 28 -19.36 -24.88 -11.06
N GLY A 29 -18.70 -25.81 -10.37
CA GLY A 29 -17.81 -26.81 -10.97
C GLY A 29 -16.36 -26.35 -11.15
N LEU A 30 -15.96 -25.21 -10.58
CA LEU A 30 -14.57 -24.73 -10.67
C LEU A 30 -13.61 -25.66 -9.92
N LYS A 31 -12.43 -25.83 -10.50
CA LYS A 31 -11.33 -26.65 -9.95
C LYS A 31 -10.01 -25.91 -10.09
N ALA A 32 -9.06 -26.25 -9.22
CA ALA A 32 -7.68 -25.75 -9.31
C ALA A 32 -7.05 -26.08 -10.67
N LYS A 33 -6.38 -25.09 -11.27
CA LYS A 33 -5.73 -25.24 -12.59
C LYS A 33 -4.33 -24.63 -12.60
N HIS A 34 -4.21 -23.33 -12.34
CA HIS A 34 -2.92 -22.64 -12.32
C HIS A 34 -2.34 -22.61 -10.90
N PRO A 35 -1.02 -22.77 -10.71
CA PRO A 35 -0.42 -22.56 -9.40
C PRO A 35 -0.57 -21.09 -8.99
N VAL A 36 -0.79 -20.82 -7.71
CA VAL A 36 -1.03 -19.46 -7.20
C VAL A 36 0.11 -19.00 -6.31
N VAL A 37 0.68 -17.83 -6.57
CA VAL A 37 1.75 -17.24 -5.77
C VAL A 37 1.28 -15.94 -5.13
N PHE A 38 1.27 -15.88 -3.81
CA PHE A 38 0.93 -14.69 -3.03
C PHE A 38 2.20 -13.90 -2.74
N VAL A 39 2.16 -12.58 -2.98
CA VAL A 39 3.28 -11.68 -2.66
C VAL A 39 2.80 -10.67 -1.60
N PRO A 40 3.20 -10.83 -0.33
CA PRO A 40 2.75 -9.99 0.76
C PRO A 40 3.20 -8.53 0.64
N GLY A 41 2.45 -7.64 1.27
CA GLY A 41 2.82 -6.24 1.45
C GLY A 41 3.64 -6.01 2.71
N ILE A 42 3.97 -4.74 2.98
CA ILE A 42 4.67 -4.34 4.19
C ILE A 42 3.94 -4.88 5.43
N VAL A 43 4.68 -5.38 6.42
CA VAL A 43 4.13 -5.79 7.72
C VAL A 43 3.26 -7.06 7.70
N THR A 44 2.96 -7.65 6.52
CA THR A 44 1.98 -8.75 6.40
C THR A 44 2.53 -10.17 6.46
N CYS A 45 3.85 -10.35 6.62
CA CYS A 45 4.45 -11.66 6.90
C CYS A 45 5.23 -11.63 8.23
N GLY A 46 5.24 -12.76 8.93
CA GLY A 46 5.95 -12.92 10.19
C GLY A 46 7.46 -12.79 10.01
N LEU A 47 8.13 -12.21 11.02
CA LEU A 47 9.59 -12.13 11.08
C LEU A 47 10.10 -12.87 12.31
N GLU A 48 11.07 -13.76 12.11
CA GLU A 48 11.69 -14.55 13.17
C GLU A 48 13.16 -14.17 13.33
N LEU A 49 13.64 -14.13 14.57
CA LEU A 49 15.05 -13.87 14.86
C LEU A 49 15.85 -15.17 14.87
N TRP A 50 16.82 -15.29 13.96
CA TRP A 50 17.69 -16.47 13.88
C TRP A 50 19.04 -16.28 14.56
N GLU A 51 19.47 -15.03 14.73
CA GLU A 51 20.72 -14.67 15.39
C GLU A 51 20.59 -13.25 15.95
N GLY A 52 21.20 -12.97 17.10
CA GLY A 52 21.16 -11.66 17.72
C GLY A 52 22.32 -11.46 18.68
N HIS A 53 22.54 -10.20 19.10
CA HIS A 53 23.52 -9.87 20.13
C HIS A 53 23.19 -10.56 21.46
N GLN A 54 24.13 -10.56 22.41
CA GLN A 54 23.97 -11.20 23.73
C GLN A 54 22.70 -10.74 24.48
N CYS A 55 22.27 -9.48 24.29
CA CYS A 55 21.01 -8.97 24.86
C CYS A 55 19.73 -9.60 24.27
N ALA A 56 19.84 -10.33 23.15
CA ALA A 56 18.75 -10.98 22.41
C ALA A 56 18.83 -12.51 22.45
N GLU A 57 19.71 -13.10 23.27
CA GLU A 57 19.96 -14.55 23.36
C GLU A 57 18.68 -15.36 23.71
N GLY A 58 17.71 -14.73 24.40
CA GLY A 58 16.39 -15.33 24.71
C GLY A 58 15.32 -15.18 23.62
N LEU A 59 15.66 -14.61 22.46
CA LEU A 59 14.74 -14.33 21.34
C LEU A 59 14.97 -15.24 20.12
N PHE A 60 15.88 -16.22 20.20
CA PHE A 60 16.12 -17.19 19.13
C PHE A 60 14.84 -17.92 18.71
N ARG A 61 14.54 -17.91 17.40
CA ARG A 61 13.35 -18.45 16.73
C ARG A 61 12.02 -17.96 17.31
N LYS A 62 12.03 -16.85 18.06
CA LYS A 62 10.79 -16.18 18.44
C LYS A 62 10.36 -15.27 17.29
N ARG A 63 9.05 -15.26 17.06
CA ARG A 63 8.42 -14.35 16.11
C ARG A 63 8.45 -12.96 16.72
N LEU A 64 9.31 -12.08 16.18
CA LEU A 64 9.41 -10.68 16.61
C LEU A 64 8.24 -9.83 16.08
N TRP A 65 7.58 -10.30 15.03
CA TRP A 65 6.49 -9.60 14.36
C TRP A 65 5.36 -10.54 13.97
N GLY A 66 4.12 -10.20 14.37
CA GLY A 66 2.91 -11.00 14.11
C GLY A 66 2.60 -12.07 15.15
N ASP A 67 3.06 -11.90 16.39
CA ASP A 67 2.89 -12.88 17.48
C ASP A 67 1.83 -12.42 18.48
N THR A 68 0.56 -12.71 18.21
CA THR A 68 -0.47 -12.74 19.25
C THR A 68 -1.37 -13.97 19.07
N PHE A 69 -1.20 -14.91 20.02
CA PHE A 69 -1.97 -16.13 20.32
C PHE A 69 -1.58 -17.49 19.69
N ARG A 70 -0.89 -18.28 20.54
CA ARG A 70 -0.96 -19.72 20.92
C ARG A 70 -0.82 -20.84 19.87
N GLU A 71 0.25 -21.61 20.09
CA GLU A 71 0.40 -23.07 19.98
C GLU A 71 -0.83 -23.88 19.51
N ALA A 72 -1.02 -23.99 18.20
CA ALA A 72 -1.58 -25.16 17.52
C ALA A 72 -1.28 -25.01 16.04
N TYR A 73 -0.84 -26.08 15.37
CA TYR A 73 -0.34 -26.14 13.97
C TYR A 73 1.14 -25.78 13.78
N LYS A 74 2.00 -26.74 14.11
CA LYS A 74 3.38 -26.81 13.61
C LYS A 74 3.36 -27.37 12.18
N SER A 75 3.24 -26.47 11.20
CA SER A 75 3.69 -26.70 9.81
C SER A 75 4.36 -25.42 9.30
N CYS A 76 5.55 -25.56 8.70
CA CYS A 76 6.44 -24.45 8.32
C CYS A 76 5.78 -23.44 7.34
N TRP A 77 4.78 -23.88 6.58
CA TRP A 77 4.06 -23.07 5.60
C TRP A 77 3.12 -22.01 6.21
N THR A 78 2.32 -22.44 7.19
CA THR A 78 1.28 -21.58 7.76
C THR A 78 1.92 -20.45 8.56
N CYS A 79 3.13 -20.60 9.09
CA CYS A 79 3.86 -19.53 9.76
C CYS A 79 3.89 -18.20 8.97
N SER A 80 4.01 -18.23 7.64
CA SER A 80 4.02 -17.00 6.82
C SER A 80 2.62 -16.46 6.50
N ALA A 81 1.59 -17.30 6.59
CA ALA A 81 0.19 -17.00 6.30
C ALA A 81 -0.71 -16.90 7.57
N ASP A 82 -0.14 -17.17 8.75
CA ASP A 82 -0.87 -17.36 10.01
C ASP A 82 -1.19 -16.04 10.72
N TYR A 83 -2.43 -16.03 11.23
CA TYR A 83 -3.07 -15.15 12.21
C TYR A 83 -2.20 -14.01 12.74
N PHE A 84 -2.29 -12.88 12.05
CA PHE A 84 -1.53 -11.66 12.33
C PHE A 84 -2.19 -10.85 13.45
N ALA A 85 -2.41 -11.43 14.64
CA ALA A 85 -3.20 -10.87 15.75
C ALA A 85 -4.73 -11.04 15.65
N PRO A 86 -5.46 -10.98 16.79
CA PRO A 86 -6.92 -11.03 16.79
C PRO A 86 -7.50 -9.95 15.87
N GLY A 87 -8.13 -10.37 14.76
CA GLY A 87 -8.80 -9.47 13.82
C GLY A 87 -8.11 -9.22 12.48
N TYR A 88 -6.92 -9.79 12.23
CA TYR A 88 -6.18 -9.59 10.97
C TYR A 88 -6.12 -10.88 10.14
N PHE A 89 -7.04 -10.96 9.18
CA PHE A 89 -7.30 -12.16 8.37
C PHE A 89 -6.88 -11.98 6.89
N VAL A 90 -5.66 -11.49 6.62
CA VAL A 90 -5.29 -10.99 5.27
C VAL A 90 -5.32 -12.09 4.20
N TRP A 91 -4.56 -13.18 4.38
CA TRP A 91 -4.44 -14.24 3.37
C TRP A 91 -5.29 -15.48 3.67
N ALA A 92 -5.59 -15.74 4.95
CA ALA A 92 -6.30 -16.93 5.39
C ALA A 92 -7.68 -17.10 4.74
N VAL A 93 -8.43 -15.99 4.57
CA VAL A 93 -9.75 -16.01 3.93
C VAL A 93 -9.64 -16.44 2.47
N LEU A 94 -8.67 -15.89 1.72
CA LEU A 94 -8.45 -16.23 0.31
C LEU A 94 -7.98 -17.69 0.17
N ILE A 95 -6.99 -18.11 0.97
CA ILE A 95 -6.46 -19.48 0.98
C ILE A 95 -7.56 -20.49 1.30
N ALA A 96 -8.40 -20.22 2.31
CA ALA A 96 -9.51 -21.10 2.67
C ALA A 96 -10.57 -21.21 1.57
N ASN A 97 -10.76 -20.17 0.75
CA ASN A 97 -11.67 -20.23 -0.39
C ASN A 97 -11.04 -20.99 -1.57
N LEU A 98 -9.75 -20.79 -1.85
CA LEU A 98 -9.02 -21.57 -2.87
C LEU A 98 -8.98 -23.06 -2.53
N ALA A 99 -8.76 -23.42 -1.26
CA ALA A 99 -8.76 -24.81 -0.81
C ALA A 99 -10.09 -25.53 -1.12
N ARG A 100 -11.22 -24.81 -1.11
CA ARG A 100 -12.53 -25.39 -1.44
C ARG A 100 -12.68 -25.83 -2.89
N ILE A 101 -11.88 -25.28 -3.82
CA ILE A 101 -11.87 -25.69 -5.24
C ILE A 101 -10.67 -26.61 -5.57
N GLY A 102 -9.99 -27.15 -4.54
CA GLY A 102 -8.95 -28.16 -4.70
C GLY A 102 -7.51 -27.63 -4.71
N TYR A 103 -7.27 -26.39 -4.28
CA TYR A 103 -5.91 -25.91 -4.03
C TYR A 103 -5.33 -26.51 -2.75
N GLU A 104 -4.09 -26.95 -2.85
CA GLU A 104 -3.31 -27.55 -1.76
C GLU A 104 -1.96 -26.81 -1.61
N GLU A 105 -1.19 -27.15 -0.57
CA GLU A 105 0.14 -26.60 -0.30
C GLU A 105 1.06 -26.65 -1.52
N LYS A 106 1.07 -27.76 -2.27
CA LYS A 106 1.91 -27.92 -3.47
C LYS A 106 1.52 -27.01 -4.66
N THR A 107 0.34 -26.42 -4.63
CA THR A 107 -0.23 -25.59 -5.73
C THR A 107 -0.35 -24.11 -5.36
N MET A 108 0.00 -23.75 -4.14
CA MET A 108 0.02 -22.37 -3.65
C MET A 108 1.44 -22.03 -3.19
N TYR A 109 1.84 -20.76 -3.22
CA TYR A 109 3.12 -20.31 -2.68
C TYR A 109 3.05 -18.92 -2.05
N MET A 110 3.52 -18.77 -0.82
CA MET A 110 3.67 -17.48 -0.17
C MET A 110 5.12 -17.01 -0.34
N ALA A 111 5.32 -16.03 -1.22
CA ALA A 111 6.62 -15.40 -1.48
C ALA A 111 6.96 -14.38 -0.37
N ALA A 112 7.13 -14.86 0.87
CA ALA A 112 7.50 -14.02 2.00
C ALA A 112 8.93 -13.47 1.86
N TYR A 113 9.12 -12.22 2.26
CA TYR A 113 10.40 -11.50 2.20
C TYR A 113 10.53 -10.54 3.38
N ASP A 114 11.75 -10.12 3.72
CA ASP A 114 11.97 -9.09 4.73
C ASP A 114 11.59 -7.72 4.17
N TRP A 115 10.35 -7.32 4.41
CA TRP A 115 9.76 -6.06 3.97
C TRP A 115 10.43 -4.79 4.56
N ARG A 116 11.38 -4.94 5.49
CA ARG A 116 12.17 -3.82 6.02
C ARG A 116 13.35 -3.46 5.13
N LEU A 117 13.80 -4.39 4.29
CA LEU A 117 14.93 -4.18 3.40
C LEU A 117 14.49 -3.52 2.10
N SER A 118 15.43 -2.82 1.45
CA SER A 118 15.27 -2.46 0.05
C SER A 118 15.21 -3.72 -0.82
N PHE A 119 14.50 -3.64 -1.94
CA PHE A 119 14.17 -4.83 -2.73
C PHE A 119 15.40 -5.57 -3.23
N GLN A 120 16.42 -4.85 -3.70
CA GLN A 120 17.67 -5.47 -4.11
C GLN A 120 18.43 -6.11 -2.94
N ASN A 121 18.37 -5.53 -1.74
CA ASN A 121 19.05 -6.09 -0.57
C ASN A 121 18.40 -7.39 -0.09
N THR A 122 17.12 -7.64 -0.40
CA THR A 122 16.51 -8.97 -0.16
C THR A 122 17.21 -10.07 -0.97
N GLU A 123 17.67 -9.75 -2.19
CA GLU A 123 18.48 -10.69 -2.97
C GLU A 123 19.90 -10.80 -2.39
N VAL A 124 20.57 -9.68 -2.12
CA VAL A 124 21.95 -9.70 -1.62
C VAL A 124 22.08 -10.45 -0.28
N ARG A 125 21.15 -10.22 0.65
CA ARG A 125 21.18 -10.81 2.00
C ARG A 125 20.60 -12.23 2.03
N ASP A 126 19.43 -12.42 1.42
CA ASP A 126 18.61 -13.63 1.62
C ASP A 126 18.42 -14.46 0.36
N GLN A 127 18.88 -13.99 -0.81
CA GLN A 127 18.64 -14.61 -2.11
C GLN A 127 17.13 -14.77 -2.41
N THR A 128 16.29 -13.86 -1.90
CA THR A 128 14.84 -14.02 -1.96
C THR A 128 14.30 -13.98 -3.39
N LEU A 129 14.84 -13.15 -4.29
CA LEU A 129 14.37 -13.08 -5.67
C LEU A 129 14.71 -14.39 -6.40
N SER A 130 15.91 -14.93 -6.18
CA SER A 130 16.32 -16.25 -6.68
C SER A 130 15.44 -17.39 -6.17
N GLN A 131 15.05 -17.36 -4.89
CA GLN A 131 14.12 -18.34 -4.31
C GLN A 131 12.72 -18.23 -4.93
N ILE A 132 12.18 -17.02 -5.08
CA ILE A 132 10.87 -16.79 -5.70
C ILE A 132 10.85 -17.33 -7.13
N LYS A 133 11.89 -17.01 -7.91
CA LYS A 133 12.06 -17.52 -9.28
C LYS A 133 12.05 -19.06 -9.31
N SER A 134 12.90 -19.69 -8.50
CA SER A 134 13.04 -21.14 -8.46
C SER A 134 11.74 -21.85 -8.06
N ASN A 135 11.01 -21.28 -7.09
CA ASN A 135 9.72 -21.81 -6.65
C ASN A 135 8.64 -21.67 -7.73
N ILE A 136 8.56 -20.53 -8.43
CA ILE A 136 7.64 -20.36 -9.56
C ILE A 136 7.93 -21.39 -10.66
N GLU A 137 9.19 -21.54 -11.04
CA GLU A 137 9.60 -22.50 -12.08
C GLU A 137 9.25 -23.94 -11.67
N LEU A 138 9.53 -24.32 -10.43
CA LEU A 138 9.20 -25.64 -9.89
C LEU A 138 7.69 -25.89 -9.86
N MET A 139 6.90 -24.91 -9.41
CA MET A 139 5.44 -25.03 -9.38
C MET A 139 4.86 -25.21 -10.78
N VAL A 140 5.35 -24.47 -11.77
CA VAL A 140 4.89 -24.62 -13.15
C VAL A 140 5.29 -26.00 -13.71
N ALA A 141 6.52 -26.43 -13.49
CA ALA A 141 7.01 -27.73 -13.95
C ALA A 141 6.23 -28.90 -13.35
N THR A 142 5.86 -28.81 -12.07
CA THR A 142 5.12 -29.87 -11.36
C THR A 142 3.61 -29.79 -11.53
N ASN A 143 3.08 -28.69 -12.08
CA ASN A 143 1.65 -28.48 -12.31
C ASN A 143 1.30 -28.51 -13.82
N GLY A 144 1.90 -29.46 -14.55
CA GLY A 144 1.57 -29.73 -15.96
C GLY A 144 1.95 -28.62 -16.94
N GLY A 145 2.89 -27.75 -16.57
CA GLY A 145 3.29 -26.60 -17.40
C GLY A 145 2.32 -25.43 -17.38
N HIS A 146 1.30 -25.45 -16.51
CA HIS A 146 0.38 -24.33 -16.36
C HIS A 146 1.09 -23.13 -15.73
N LYS A 147 1.12 -22.01 -16.45
CA LYS A 147 1.70 -20.73 -16.00
C LYS A 147 1.09 -20.29 -14.67
N ALA A 148 1.89 -19.69 -13.78
CA ALA A 148 1.46 -19.27 -12.45
C ALA A 148 0.58 -18.02 -12.46
N VAL A 149 -0.37 -17.94 -11.53
CA VAL A 149 -1.14 -16.74 -11.19
C VAL A 149 -0.51 -16.09 -9.97
N ILE A 150 -0.03 -14.86 -10.14
CA ILE A 150 0.61 -14.10 -9.07
C ILE A 150 -0.42 -13.15 -8.48
N VAL A 151 -0.50 -13.08 -7.16
CA VAL A 151 -1.42 -12.23 -6.41
C VAL A 151 -0.63 -11.35 -5.44
N PRO A 152 -0.06 -10.22 -5.92
CA PRO A 152 0.61 -9.26 -5.05
C PRO A 152 -0.40 -8.37 -4.31
N HIS A 153 -0.10 -8.03 -3.06
CA HIS A 153 -0.90 -7.08 -2.27
C HIS A 153 -0.08 -5.89 -1.80
N SER A 154 -0.63 -4.68 -1.93
CA SER A 154 -0.04 -3.43 -1.44
C SER A 154 1.40 -3.27 -1.95
N MET A 155 2.38 -3.02 -1.07
CA MET A 155 3.81 -2.94 -1.42
C MET A 155 4.33 -4.18 -2.19
N GLY A 156 3.71 -5.35 -2.02
CA GLY A 156 4.04 -6.56 -2.76
C GLY A 156 3.89 -6.39 -4.27
N ALA A 157 2.98 -5.52 -4.74
CA ALA A 157 2.86 -5.21 -6.18
C ALA A 157 4.10 -4.49 -6.72
N ILE A 158 4.68 -3.59 -5.93
CA ILE A 158 5.90 -2.85 -6.29
C ILE A 158 7.13 -3.76 -6.20
N TYR A 159 7.19 -4.61 -5.17
CA TYR A 159 8.23 -5.63 -5.03
C TYR A 159 8.19 -6.61 -6.22
N PHE A 160 6.99 -7.03 -6.64
CA PHE A 160 6.84 -7.93 -7.76
C PHE A 160 7.17 -7.27 -9.11
N LEU A 161 6.90 -5.97 -9.26
CA LEU A 161 7.39 -5.20 -10.41
C LEU A 161 8.92 -5.20 -10.50
N HIS A 162 9.59 -4.98 -9.36
CA HIS A 162 11.05 -5.12 -9.25
C HIS A 162 11.53 -6.52 -9.63
N PHE A 163 10.86 -7.56 -9.13
CA PHE A 163 11.15 -8.96 -9.46
C PHE A 163 11.03 -9.25 -10.96
N MET A 164 9.95 -8.77 -11.60
CA MET A 164 9.73 -8.95 -13.04
C MET A 164 10.85 -8.30 -13.88
N LYS A 165 11.36 -7.16 -13.43
CA LYS A 165 12.50 -6.50 -14.08
C LYS A 165 13.84 -7.16 -13.72
N TRP A 166 14.02 -7.69 -12.52
CA TRP A 166 15.24 -8.41 -12.12
C TRP A 166 15.42 -9.72 -12.89
N VAL A 167 14.33 -10.45 -13.19
CA VAL A 167 14.43 -11.75 -13.86
C VAL A 167 14.75 -11.66 -15.36
N GLU A 168 14.31 -10.59 -16.04
CA GLU A 168 14.45 -10.23 -17.48
C GLU A 168 14.06 -11.29 -18.54
N VAL A 169 13.99 -12.58 -18.19
CA VAL A 169 13.48 -13.69 -18.99
C VAL A 169 12.00 -13.88 -18.66
N PRO A 170 11.12 -14.28 -19.61
CA PRO A 170 9.72 -14.52 -19.31
C PRO A 170 9.60 -15.66 -18.31
N ALA A 171 9.47 -15.34 -17.02
CA ALA A 171 9.03 -16.31 -16.04
C ALA A 171 7.65 -16.82 -16.46
N PRO A 172 7.33 -18.10 -16.22
CA PRO A 172 6.10 -18.72 -16.72
C PRO A 172 4.86 -18.24 -15.95
N MET A 173 4.49 -16.98 -16.16
CA MET A 173 3.40 -16.27 -15.49
C MET A 173 2.24 -16.07 -16.46
N GLY A 174 1.04 -16.43 -16.01
CA GLY A 174 -0.19 -16.31 -16.79
C GLY A 174 -0.95 -15.03 -16.46
N ALA A 175 -1.00 -14.67 -15.17
CA ALA A 175 -1.66 -13.46 -14.72
C ALA A 175 -0.97 -12.86 -13.48
N VAL A 176 -1.00 -11.53 -13.36
CA VAL A 176 -0.57 -10.78 -12.17
C VAL A 176 -1.76 -9.96 -11.67
N MET A 177 -2.27 -10.29 -10.50
CA MET A 177 -3.48 -9.74 -9.91
C MET A 177 -3.11 -8.81 -8.75
N ASN A 178 -2.78 -7.56 -9.04
CA ASN A 178 -2.30 -6.58 -8.06
C ASN A 178 -3.44 -6.04 -7.22
N ILE A 179 -3.44 -6.34 -5.93
CA ILE A 179 -4.46 -5.91 -4.98
C ILE A 179 -3.96 -4.66 -4.24
N GLY A 180 -4.58 -3.51 -4.49
CA GLY A 180 -4.24 -2.23 -3.85
C GLY A 180 -2.80 -1.79 -4.08
N GLY A 181 -2.21 -2.09 -5.24
CA GLY A 181 -0.80 -1.80 -5.53
C GLY A 181 -0.53 -0.28 -5.61
N PRO A 182 0.29 0.32 -4.73
CA PRO A 182 0.53 1.77 -4.71
C PRO A 182 1.57 2.21 -5.76
N PHE A 183 1.25 2.01 -7.05
CA PHE A 183 2.18 2.19 -8.17
C PHE A 183 2.77 3.61 -8.26
N LEU A 184 2.01 4.63 -7.87
CA LEU A 184 2.49 6.03 -7.86
C LEU A 184 2.73 6.55 -6.43
N GLY A 185 2.95 5.65 -5.47
CA GLY A 185 3.20 5.99 -4.07
C GLY A 185 1.95 6.37 -3.27
N VAL A 186 2.15 6.68 -1.99
CA VAL A 186 1.05 7.04 -1.08
C VAL A 186 1.38 8.31 -0.29
N PRO A 187 0.50 9.33 -0.28
CA PRO A 187 0.71 10.51 0.56
C PRO A 187 0.78 10.19 2.05
N LYS A 188 0.19 9.07 2.50
CA LYS A 188 0.30 8.58 3.89
C LYS A 188 1.75 8.42 4.37
N ALA A 189 2.67 8.02 3.49
CA ALA A 189 4.08 7.87 3.84
C ALA A 189 4.73 9.21 4.21
N LEU A 190 4.28 10.31 3.62
CA LEU A 190 4.80 11.64 3.91
C LEU A 190 4.60 12.03 5.37
N ALA A 191 3.39 11.86 5.92
CA ALA A 191 3.13 12.19 7.32
C ALA A 191 3.94 11.31 8.30
N ALA A 192 4.17 10.05 7.94
CA ALA A 192 5.01 9.14 8.72
C ALA A 192 6.48 9.60 8.73
N LEU A 193 7.04 10.01 7.58
CA LEU A 193 8.43 10.47 7.49
C LEU A 193 8.64 11.89 8.06
N PHE A 194 7.67 12.78 7.82
CA PHE A 194 7.79 14.21 8.17
C PHE A 194 7.37 14.54 9.60
N SER A 195 6.47 13.76 10.20
CA SER A 195 5.95 14.06 11.54
C SER A 195 5.87 12.87 12.47
N ALA A 196 6.18 11.66 11.99
CA ALA A 196 5.92 10.41 12.70
C ALA A 196 4.45 10.26 13.16
N GLU A 197 3.52 10.95 12.49
CA GLU A 197 2.09 10.93 12.85
C GLU A 197 1.32 9.93 11.98
N ALA A 198 0.83 8.87 12.63
CA ALA A 198 -0.33 8.15 12.15
C ALA A 198 -1.60 8.96 12.50
N ARG A 199 -2.64 8.90 11.65
CA ARG A 199 -3.92 9.63 11.88
C ARG A 199 -4.50 9.30 13.25
N ASP A 200 -4.32 8.07 13.71
CA ASP A 200 -4.86 7.58 14.99
C ASP A 200 -4.16 8.21 16.20
N ILE A 201 -2.89 8.63 16.07
CA ILE A 201 -2.14 9.36 17.11
C ILE A 201 -2.58 10.84 17.15
N ALA A 202 -2.88 11.44 15.99
CA ALA A 202 -3.40 12.80 15.92
C ALA A 202 -4.84 12.91 16.47
N ILE A 203 -5.67 11.88 16.25
CA ILE A 203 -7.03 11.78 16.82
C ILE A 203 -6.97 11.47 18.33
N ALA A 204 -6.06 10.60 18.78
CA ALA A 204 -5.90 10.29 20.20
C ALA A 204 -5.55 11.54 21.05
N ARG A 205 -4.85 12.53 20.48
CA ARG A 205 -4.61 13.83 21.14
C ARG A 205 -5.88 14.66 21.37
N ASN A 206 -6.93 14.43 20.57
CA ASN A 206 -8.21 15.15 20.69
C ASN A 206 -9.23 14.41 21.56
N ASN A 207 -9.07 13.09 21.78
CA ASN A 207 -10.02 12.28 22.54
C ASN A 207 -9.98 12.51 24.08
N THR A 208 -9.15 13.41 24.58
CA THR A 208 -9.36 14.05 25.89
C THR A 208 -10.49 15.09 25.88
N SER A 209 -11.07 15.38 24.72
CA SER A 209 -12.25 16.23 24.55
C SER A 209 -13.18 15.67 23.45
N GLN A 210 -14.23 14.97 23.91
CA GLN A 210 -15.46 14.62 23.20
C GLN A 210 -15.43 13.49 22.15
N MET A 211 -15.91 12.32 22.60
CA MET A 211 -16.52 11.29 21.74
C MET A 211 -17.78 11.83 21.06
N SER A 212 -17.84 11.78 19.74
CA SER A 212 -19.10 11.61 19.03
C SER A 212 -18.91 10.67 17.84
N SER A 213 -19.71 9.62 17.81
CA SER A 213 -19.81 8.62 16.76
C SER A 213 -20.82 9.08 15.71
N HIS A 214 -20.42 9.25 14.46
CA HIS A 214 -21.38 9.36 13.36
C HIS A 214 -20.98 8.51 12.15
N ASN A 215 -21.94 7.65 11.77
CA ASN A 215 -22.04 6.96 10.49
C ASN A 215 -22.43 7.98 9.44
N ASP A 216 -21.70 8.06 8.32
CA ASP A 216 -22.22 8.68 7.10
C ASP A 216 -21.78 7.88 5.86
N ASN A 217 -22.76 7.22 5.25
CA ASN A 217 -22.70 6.74 3.87
C ASN A 217 -23.21 7.86 2.97
N GLN A 218 -22.31 8.72 2.47
CA GLN A 218 -22.62 9.61 1.35
C GLN A 218 -21.42 9.76 0.42
N THR A 219 -21.67 9.53 -0.87
CA THR A 219 -20.81 9.90 -1.99
C THR A 219 -20.60 11.42 -1.96
N MET A 220 -19.39 11.86 -1.58
CA MET A 220 -19.05 13.28 -1.50
C MET A 220 -18.69 13.83 -2.89
N GLU A 221 -19.65 14.43 -3.58
CA GLU A 221 -19.35 15.49 -4.55
C GLU A 221 -19.31 16.83 -3.81
N SER A 222 -18.11 17.36 -3.58
CA SER A 222 -17.90 18.67 -2.95
C SER A 222 -18.21 19.79 -3.93
N LYS A 223 -19.15 20.68 -3.62
CA LYS A 223 -19.41 21.88 -4.42
C LYS A 223 -18.24 22.88 -4.34
N GLY A 224 -17.66 23.22 -5.51
CA GLY A 224 -17.36 24.61 -5.89
C GLY A 224 -16.31 25.42 -5.12
N LYS A 225 -15.35 24.82 -4.42
CA LYS A 225 -14.12 25.53 -3.99
C LYS A 225 -12.90 25.01 -4.75
N HIS A 226 -12.08 25.93 -5.24
CA HIS A 226 -10.90 25.62 -6.03
C HIS A 226 -9.85 24.95 -5.14
N VAL A 227 -9.79 23.61 -5.14
CA VAL A 227 -8.78 22.86 -4.38
C VAL A 227 -7.45 22.91 -5.13
N ASN A 228 -6.38 23.28 -4.44
CA ASN A 228 -5.03 23.33 -5.01
C ASN A 228 -4.41 21.92 -5.05
N TYR A 229 -4.80 21.12 -6.06
CA TYR A 229 -4.46 19.69 -6.17
C TYR A 229 -2.96 19.37 -6.20
N GLY A 230 -2.10 20.31 -6.60
CA GLY A 230 -0.64 20.13 -6.63
C GLY A 230 0.07 20.22 -5.26
N ARG A 231 -0.64 20.58 -4.19
CA ARG A 231 -0.04 20.79 -2.85
C ARG A 231 -0.12 19.54 -2.00
N MET A 232 0.99 19.14 -1.39
CA MET A 232 1.08 17.99 -0.47
C MET A 232 1.21 18.41 1.00
N ILE A 233 1.93 19.51 1.28
CA ILE A 233 2.00 20.13 2.62
C ILE A 233 1.69 21.63 2.49
N ALA A 234 0.93 22.15 3.45
CA ALA A 234 0.75 23.58 3.66
C ALA A 234 0.93 23.92 5.15
N PHE A 235 1.63 25.01 5.45
CA PHE A 235 1.78 25.54 6.81
C PHE A 235 0.69 26.58 7.09
N GLY A 236 -0.33 26.17 7.84
CA GLY A 236 -1.51 26.95 8.17
C GLY A 236 -2.64 26.86 7.13
N LYS A 237 -3.89 26.92 7.62
CA LYS A 237 -5.11 26.86 6.80
C LYS A 237 -5.17 27.93 5.69
N ASP A 238 -4.75 29.16 6.00
CA ASP A 238 -4.73 30.25 5.02
C ASP A 238 -3.81 29.96 3.84
N ALA A 239 -2.62 29.40 4.12
CA ALA A 239 -1.66 29.03 3.09
C ALA A 239 -2.18 27.88 2.22
N ALA A 240 -2.95 26.95 2.80
CA ALA A 240 -3.56 25.85 2.07
C ALA A 240 -4.57 26.33 1.01
N GLN A 241 -5.31 27.40 1.31
CA GLN A 241 -6.40 27.91 0.46
C GLN A 241 -5.94 28.98 -0.55
N LYS A 242 -5.02 29.89 -0.17
CA LYS A 242 -4.57 30.99 -1.05
C LYS A 242 -3.98 30.51 -2.38
N HIS A 243 -4.14 31.26 -3.46
CA HIS A 243 -3.49 30.93 -4.73
C HIS A 243 -1.96 31.05 -4.61
N SER A 244 -1.21 30.30 -5.42
CA SER A 244 0.26 30.24 -5.30
C SER A 244 0.95 31.58 -5.55
N SER A 245 0.35 32.47 -6.37
CA SER A 245 0.83 33.85 -6.61
C SER A 245 0.80 34.74 -5.38
N ASP A 246 -0.09 34.43 -4.43
CA ASP A 246 -0.38 35.31 -3.29
C ASP A 246 0.44 34.91 -2.05
N LEU A 247 1.27 33.87 -2.20
CA LEU A 247 2.13 33.35 -1.15
C LEU A 247 3.54 33.91 -1.31
N LYS A 248 4.00 34.65 -0.30
CA LYS A 248 5.42 34.96 -0.15
C LYS A 248 6.14 33.69 0.33
N ARG A 249 7.04 33.17 -0.50
CA ARG A 249 7.85 31.99 -0.19
C ARG A 249 9.29 32.43 -0.01
N ILE A 250 9.94 31.94 1.04
CA ILE A 250 11.37 32.06 1.24
C ILE A 250 11.97 30.68 1.01
N ASP A 251 12.91 30.56 0.07
CA ASP A 251 13.49 29.26 -0.27
C ASP A 251 14.31 28.71 0.89
N PHE A 252 13.97 27.49 1.32
CA PHE A 252 14.62 26.82 2.45
C PHE A 252 15.93 26.13 2.04
N ARG A 253 16.16 25.87 0.74
CA ARG A 253 17.31 25.09 0.25
C ARG A 253 18.66 25.73 0.59
N GLY A 254 18.70 27.06 0.69
CA GLY A 254 19.89 27.83 1.09
C GLY A 254 19.95 28.20 2.58
N ALA A 255 18.98 27.74 3.39
CA ALA A 255 18.91 28.13 4.80
C ALA A 255 20.07 27.51 5.60
N VAL A 256 20.74 28.34 6.40
CA VAL A 256 21.81 27.88 7.29
C VAL A 256 21.20 27.09 8.44
N LYS A 257 21.51 25.79 8.48
CA LYS A 257 21.17 24.93 9.62
C LYS A 257 22.01 25.34 10.82
N GLY A 258 21.35 25.51 11.97
CA GLY A 258 21.99 25.91 13.21
C GLY A 258 22.10 24.75 14.19
N THR A 259 22.95 24.89 15.21
CA THR A 259 23.00 23.93 16.33
C THR A 259 21.92 24.25 17.36
N ASN A 260 21.16 23.23 17.77
CA ASN A 260 20.19 23.35 18.86
C ASN A 260 20.84 23.02 20.22
N ILE A 261 20.39 23.69 21.28
CA ILE A 261 20.88 23.56 22.67
C ILE A 261 20.59 22.16 23.28
N ALA A 262 19.74 21.36 22.62
CA ALA A 262 19.27 20.06 23.10
C ALA A 262 20.24 18.88 22.91
N HIS A 263 21.50 19.12 22.53
CA HIS A 263 22.48 18.06 22.22
C HIS A 263 22.74 17.08 23.39
N ASN A 264 22.36 17.45 24.64
CA ASN A 264 22.65 16.67 25.85
C ASN A 264 21.42 16.33 26.73
N ILE A 265 20.17 16.52 26.27
CA ILE A 265 18.98 16.40 27.15
C ILE A 265 17.99 15.31 26.68
N CYS A 266 18.02 14.89 25.41
CA CYS A 266 16.99 14.02 24.83
C CYS A 266 17.48 12.57 24.67
N ASP A 267 16.69 11.59 25.14
CA ASP A 267 16.99 10.15 25.02
C ASP A 267 16.82 9.61 23.59
N VAL A 268 16.04 10.29 22.74
CA VAL A 268 15.76 9.90 21.35
C VAL A 268 16.38 10.91 20.39
N TRP A 269 17.33 10.47 19.58
CA TRP A 269 18.00 11.30 18.57
C TRP A 269 17.24 11.25 17.23
N SER A 270 17.02 12.42 16.63
CA SER A 270 16.38 12.60 15.32
C SER A 270 17.16 13.62 14.48
N GLU A 271 17.15 13.47 13.15
CA GLU A 271 17.85 14.39 12.25
C GLU A 271 17.31 15.84 12.31
N TYR A 272 16.10 16.03 12.86
CA TYR A 272 15.53 17.36 13.11
C TYR A 272 16.35 18.21 14.09
N TYR A 273 17.12 17.59 14.99
CA TYR A 273 17.99 18.34 15.91
C TYR A 273 19.14 19.03 15.18
N ASP A 274 19.62 18.46 14.07
CA ASP A 274 20.71 19.00 13.25
C ASP A 274 20.24 20.18 12.37
N MET A 275 18.93 20.40 12.25
CA MET A 275 18.34 21.48 11.46
C MET A 275 18.35 22.84 12.19
N GLY A 276 18.25 22.81 13.53
CA GLY A 276 18.21 24.00 14.38
C GLY A 276 17.00 24.92 14.15
N VAL A 277 16.89 25.98 14.97
CA VAL A 277 15.80 26.96 14.89
C VAL A 277 15.70 27.62 13.52
N GLY A 278 16.85 27.95 12.90
CA GLY A 278 16.91 28.59 11.59
C GLY A 278 16.32 27.73 10.48
N GLY A 279 16.67 26.44 10.43
CA GLY A 279 16.11 25.51 9.45
C GLY A 279 14.62 25.22 9.69
N ILE A 280 14.17 25.13 10.95
CA ILE A 280 12.74 24.97 11.28
C ILE A 280 11.93 26.14 10.72
N LYS A 281 12.37 27.38 10.97
CA LYS A 281 11.70 28.58 10.45
C LYS A 281 11.70 28.61 8.93
N ALA A 282 12.82 28.25 8.29
CA ALA A 282 12.91 28.22 6.84
C ALA A 282 11.89 27.26 6.21
N VAL A 283 11.67 26.09 6.82
CA VAL A 283 10.66 25.13 6.38
C VAL A 283 9.23 25.70 6.52
N GLU A 284 8.93 26.36 7.64
CA GLU A 284 7.62 27.00 7.84
C GLU A 284 7.39 28.20 6.89
N GLU A 285 8.44 28.96 6.57
CA GLU A 285 8.39 30.16 5.72
C GLU A 285 8.28 29.84 4.22
N TYR A 286 8.58 28.62 3.78
CA TYR A 286 8.27 28.18 2.41
C TYR A 286 6.77 28.02 2.17
N LYS A 287 5.98 27.90 3.25
CA LYS A 287 4.50 27.83 3.32
C LYS A 287 3.84 26.65 2.65
N VAL A 288 4.20 26.28 1.42
CA VAL A 288 3.49 25.26 0.64
C VAL A 288 4.48 24.43 -0.15
N TYR A 289 4.36 23.11 -0.05
CA TYR A 289 5.18 22.14 -0.76
C TYR A 289 4.34 21.37 -1.76
N THR A 290 4.80 21.33 -3.00
CA THR A 290 4.25 20.48 -4.06
C THR A 290 4.94 19.12 -4.07
N ALA A 291 4.46 18.18 -4.90
CA ALA A 291 5.11 16.87 -5.06
C ALA A 291 6.60 16.97 -5.43
N GLY A 292 6.99 17.98 -6.23
CA GLY A 292 8.39 18.23 -6.57
C GLY A 292 9.21 18.77 -5.39
N ASP A 293 8.60 19.62 -4.55
CA ASP A 293 9.29 20.21 -3.39
C ASP A 293 9.45 19.23 -2.21
N ILE A 294 8.58 18.22 -2.11
CA ILE A 294 8.58 17.29 -0.97
C ILE A 294 9.89 16.50 -0.87
N LEU A 295 10.46 16.08 -1.99
CA LEU A 295 11.74 15.36 -1.96
C LEU A 295 12.85 16.28 -1.45
N ASP A 296 12.91 17.53 -1.90
CA ASP A 296 13.87 18.52 -1.42
C ASP A 296 13.69 18.80 0.08
N LEU A 297 12.43 18.90 0.53
CA LEU A 297 12.09 19.05 1.95
C LEU A 297 12.63 17.86 2.76
N LEU A 298 12.39 16.64 2.32
CA LEU A 298 12.84 15.45 3.03
C LEU A 298 14.38 15.34 3.04
N HIS A 299 15.06 15.69 1.94
CA HIS A 299 16.54 15.75 1.93
C HIS A 299 17.07 16.83 2.87
N PHE A 300 16.36 17.95 2.98
CA PHE A 300 16.73 19.00 3.92
C PHE A 300 16.51 18.57 5.38
N VAL A 301 15.41 17.88 5.68
CA VAL A 301 15.01 17.55 7.05
C VAL A 301 15.66 16.27 7.58
N ALA A 302 15.86 15.26 6.73
CA ALA A 302 16.40 13.95 7.09
C ALA A 302 17.37 13.45 6.01
N PRO A 303 18.52 14.12 5.82
CA PRO A 303 19.46 13.80 4.75
C PRO A 303 20.02 12.37 4.80
N LYS A 304 20.27 11.80 5.99
CA LYS A 304 20.82 10.45 6.12
C LYS A 304 19.77 9.41 5.73
N MET A 305 18.54 9.54 6.23
CA MET A 305 17.43 8.69 5.82
C MET A 305 17.18 8.76 4.31
N MET A 306 17.18 9.97 3.74
CA MET A 306 16.98 10.15 2.30
C MET A 306 18.14 9.65 1.45
N ALA A 307 19.38 9.74 1.93
CA ALA A 307 20.54 9.14 1.26
C ALA A 307 20.39 7.60 1.16
N HIS A 308 19.91 6.96 2.24
CA HIS A 308 19.63 5.52 2.22
C HIS A 308 18.48 5.18 1.26
N GLY A 309 17.39 5.95 1.30
CA GLY A 309 16.25 5.76 0.39
C GLY A 309 16.61 5.96 -1.08
N GLY A 310 17.30 7.07 -1.39
CA GLY A 310 17.70 7.44 -2.76
C GLY A 310 18.75 6.52 -3.39
N ALA A 311 19.48 5.74 -2.59
CA ALA A 311 20.36 4.69 -3.10
C ALA A 311 19.59 3.52 -3.73
N HIS A 312 18.35 3.28 -3.28
CA HIS A 312 17.58 2.09 -3.65
C HIS A 312 16.26 2.38 -4.35
N PHE A 313 15.74 3.60 -4.27
CA PHE A 313 14.47 3.98 -4.85
C PHE A 313 14.58 5.26 -5.66
N SER A 314 13.75 5.34 -6.68
CA SER A 314 13.63 6.44 -7.60
C SER A 314 12.20 6.98 -7.56
N TYR A 315 12.04 8.25 -7.93
CA TYR A 315 10.79 8.99 -7.80
C TYR A 315 10.47 9.79 -9.07
N GLY A 316 11.22 9.54 -10.15
CA GLY A 316 11.18 10.29 -11.38
C GLY A 316 10.20 9.74 -12.41
N ILE A 317 10.24 10.34 -13.59
CA ILE A 317 9.57 9.89 -14.79
C ILE A 317 10.65 9.79 -15.85
N ALA A 318 10.81 8.63 -16.48
CA ALA A 318 11.84 8.47 -17.49
C ALA A 318 11.55 9.35 -18.71
N GLU A 319 12.56 10.06 -19.22
CA GLU A 319 12.48 10.72 -20.52
C GLU A 319 12.63 9.71 -21.66
N ASP A 320 13.61 8.81 -21.53
CA ASP A 320 13.88 7.70 -22.43
C ASP A 320 14.11 6.40 -21.63
N LEU A 321 13.24 5.40 -21.76
CA LEU A 321 13.35 4.14 -21.03
C LEU A 321 14.47 3.21 -21.57
N ASP A 322 15.08 3.56 -22.70
CA ASP A 322 16.22 2.83 -23.27
C ASP A 322 17.57 3.36 -22.78
N ASP A 323 17.60 4.42 -21.96
CA ASP A 323 18.83 4.91 -21.35
C ASP A 323 19.45 3.82 -20.43
N PRO A 324 20.76 3.51 -20.57
CA PRO A 324 21.45 2.54 -19.73
C PRO A 324 21.30 2.78 -18.22
N MET A 325 21.03 4.00 -17.76
CA MET A 325 20.82 4.29 -16.35
C MET A 325 19.68 3.46 -15.75
N TYR A 326 18.61 3.17 -16.52
CA TYR A 326 17.46 2.40 -16.05
C TYR A 326 17.75 0.90 -15.90
N SER A 327 18.95 0.44 -16.28
CA SER A 327 19.45 -0.89 -15.91
C SER A 327 19.79 -1.00 -14.43
N HIS A 328 19.95 0.12 -13.71
CA HIS A 328 20.23 0.07 -12.27
C HIS A 328 18.96 -0.27 -11.46
N TYR A 329 19.11 -1.16 -10.47
CA TYR A 329 17.99 -1.71 -9.68
C TYR A 329 17.13 -0.68 -8.94
N LYS A 330 17.66 0.53 -8.73
CA LYS A 330 16.95 1.66 -8.09
C LYS A 330 15.71 2.11 -8.86
N TYR A 331 15.65 1.81 -10.16
CA TYR A 331 14.57 2.23 -11.07
C TYR A 331 13.51 1.15 -11.29
N TRP A 332 13.80 -0.10 -10.94
CA TRP A 332 12.97 -1.26 -11.31
C TRP A 332 11.64 -1.36 -10.56
N SER A 333 11.55 -0.68 -9.42
CA SER A 333 10.32 -0.57 -8.63
C SER A 333 9.41 0.58 -9.09
N ASN A 334 9.92 1.51 -9.89
CA ASN A 334 9.14 2.64 -10.38
C ASN A 334 8.49 2.31 -11.74
N PRO A 335 7.16 2.21 -11.82
CA PRO A 335 6.47 1.87 -13.07
C PRO A 335 6.56 2.96 -14.15
N LEU A 336 7.01 4.17 -13.81
CA LEU A 336 7.28 5.27 -14.74
C LEU A 336 8.74 5.32 -15.21
N GLU A 337 9.58 4.39 -14.74
CA GLU A 337 11.00 4.27 -15.11
C GLU A 337 11.38 2.84 -15.47
N THR A 338 10.39 1.95 -15.61
CA THR A 338 10.60 0.55 -16.00
C THR A 338 9.58 0.08 -17.03
N LYS A 339 9.99 -0.89 -17.85
CA LYS A 339 9.17 -1.52 -18.88
C LYS A 339 8.58 -2.82 -18.35
N LEU A 340 7.33 -3.12 -18.69
CA LEU A 340 6.78 -4.46 -18.51
C LEU A 340 7.58 -5.49 -19.32
N PRO A 341 7.70 -6.75 -18.82
CA PRO A 341 8.54 -7.77 -19.44
C PRO A 341 7.98 -8.24 -20.81
N ASN A 342 8.78 -8.98 -21.56
CA ASN A 342 8.33 -9.64 -22.79
C ASN A 342 7.43 -10.84 -22.50
N ALA A 343 6.15 -10.57 -22.20
CA ALA A 343 5.15 -11.58 -21.86
C ALA A 343 3.77 -11.24 -22.45
N PRO A 344 3.59 -11.25 -23.79
CA PRO A 344 2.35 -10.81 -24.44
C PRO A 344 1.12 -11.66 -24.08
N ASP A 345 1.31 -12.91 -23.65
CA ASP A 345 0.23 -13.79 -23.21
C ASP A 345 -0.19 -13.56 -21.75
N MET A 346 0.58 -12.78 -20.98
CA MET A 346 0.28 -12.47 -19.59
C MET A 346 -0.87 -11.44 -19.51
N GLU A 347 -1.64 -11.51 -18.44
CA GLU A 347 -2.65 -10.50 -18.11
C GLU A 347 -2.28 -9.81 -16.78
N VAL A 348 -2.43 -8.49 -16.72
CA VAL A 348 -2.18 -7.69 -15.51
C VAL A 348 -3.48 -7.05 -15.06
N TYR A 349 -3.80 -7.22 -13.78
CA TYR A 349 -5.00 -6.66 -13.18
C TYR A 349 -4.60 -5.66 -12.10
N SER A 350 -5.20 -4.48 -12.12
CA SER A 350 -5.22 -3.56 -10.98
C SER A 350 -6.56 -3.71 -10.28
N MET A 351 -6.52 -4.26 -9.08
CA MET A 351 -7.69 -4.60 -8.26
C MET A 351 -7.66 -3.73 -6.99
N TYR A 352 -8.62 -2.82 -6.80
CA TYR A 352 -8.57 -1.90 -5.65
C TYR A 352 -9.97 -1.46 -5.21
N ARG A 353 -10.10 -0.96 -3.98
CA ARG A 353 -11.36 -0.39 -3.48
C ARG A 353 -11.49 1.06 -3.92
N VAL A 354 -12.74 1.49 -4.01
CA VAL A 354 -13.13 2.87 -4.33
C VAL A 354 -14.20 3.35 -3.36
N GLY A 355 -14.44 4.65 -3.32
CA GLY A 355 -15.44 5.29 -2.48
C GLY A 355 -14.97 5.60 -1.05
N ILE A 356 -13.68 5.42 -0.73
CA ILE A 356 -13.17 5.59 0.65
C ILE A 356 -12.27 6.83 0.73
N PRO A 357 -12.58 7.80 1.61
CA PRO A 357 -11.75 8.98 1.81
C PRO A 357 -10.30 8.63 2.17
N THR A 358 -9.40 8.95 1.26
CA THR A 358 -7.98 8.57 1.29
C THR A 358 -7.09 9.81 1.34
N LYS A 359 -6.03 9.77 2.16
CA LYS A 359 -5.18 10.94 2.40
C LYS A 359 -4.47 11.40 1.12
N ARG A 360 -4.55 12.71 0.83
CA ARG A 360 -3.89 13.38 -0.29
C ARG A 360 -2.82 14.37 0.16
N ALA A 361 -3.14 15.20 1.14
CA ALA A 361 -2.29 16.31 1.57
C ALA A 361 -2.57 16.70 3.01
N TYR A 362 -1.68 17.50 3.60
CA TYR A 362 -1.69 17.83 5.02
C TYR A 362 -1.53 19.33 5.25
N VAL A 363 -2.23 19.84 6.25
CA VAL A 363 -2.02 21.16 6.83
C VAL A 363 -1.25 20.98 8.12
N TYR A 364 -0.07 21.58 8.18
CA TYR A 364 0.85 21.52 9.31
C TYR A 364 0.90 22.86 10.04
N ARG A 365 1.27 22.80 11.32
CA ARG A 365 1.69 23.94 12.12
C ARG A 365 3.04 23.65 12.76
N GLN A 366 3.81 24.70 13.02
CA GLN A 366 5.01 24.58 13.82
C GLN A 366 4.65 24.47 15.31
N THR A 367 5.34 23.61 16.06
CA THR A 367 5.26 23.55 17.52
C THR A 367 6.43 24.29 18.19
N PRO A 368 6.27 24.71 19.46
CA PRO A 368 7.35 25.37 20.20
C PRO A 368 8.61 24.49 20.26
N ILE A 369 9.76 25.09 19.94
CA ILE A 369 11.05 24.40 19.72
C ILE A 369 11.66 23.83 21.03
N ALA A 370 11.01 24.05 22.18
CA ALA A 370 11.55 23.80 23.51
C ALA A 370 11.43 22.35 24.01
N GLN A 371 10.94 21.39 23.22
CA GLN A 371 10.76 20.00 23.68
C GLN A 371 11.42 19.01 22.71
N CYS A 372 11.87 17.86 23.22
CA CYS A 372 12.52 16.74 22.49
C CYS A 372 11.56 16.02 21.51
N HIS A 373 10.90 16.77 20.63
CA HIS A 373 9.88 16.27 19.71
C HIS A 373 10.05 16.90 18.32
N ILE A 374 9.45 16.27 17.32
CA ILE A 374 9.42 16.79 15.96
C ILE A 374 8.67 18.15 15.97
N PRO A 375 9.26 19.22 15.38
CA PRO A 375 8.74 20.58 15.46
C PRO A 375 7.55 20.87 14.52
N PHE A 376 7.03 19.86 13.85
CA PHE A 376 5.92 19.98 12.90
C PHE A 376 4.83 18.97 13.27
N GLN A 377 3.60 19.47 13.36
CA GLN A 377 2.44 18.63 13.67
C GLN A 377 1.27 18.99 12.74
N ILE A 378 0.47 17.99 12.38
CA ILE A 378 -0.76 18.21 11.63
C ILE A 378 -1.67 19.13 12.44
N GLU A 379 -2.14 20.20 11.80
CA GLU A 379 -3.05 21.17 12.40
C GLU A 379 -4.47 20.60 12.40
N THR A 380 -4.84 19.87 13.44
CA THR A 380 -6.16 19.25 13.57
C THR A 380 -7.31 20.27 13.65
N SER A 381 -7.04 21.52 14.03
CA SER A 381 -8.02 22.63 13.99
C SER A 381 -8.34 23.11 12.57
N ALA A 382 -7.53 22.74 11.57
CA ALA A 382 -7.78 23.10 10.19
C ALA A 382 -8.87 22.19 9.61
N ASP A 383 -10.12 22.62 9.70
CA ASP A 383 -11.29 21.89 9.20
C ASP A 383 -12.20 22.82 8.37
N GLU A 384 -12.78 22.28 7.30
CA GLU A 384 -13.74 22.99 6.42
C GLU A 384 -15.21 22.61 6.67
N GLY A 385 -15.48 21.84 7.73
CA GLY A 385 -16.82 21.39 8.10
C GLY A 385 -17.29 20.17 7.30
N ASN A 386 -18.58 19.82 7.44
CA ASN A 386 -19.12 18.56 6.92
C ASN A 386 -19.03 18.41 5.40
N GLU A 387 -19.04 19.52 4.63
CA GLU A 387 -19.01 19.52 3.16
C GLU A 387 -17.61 19.74 2.56
N GLY A 388 -16.58 19.97 3.38
CA GLY A 388 -15.21 20.26 2.93
C GLY A 388 -14.36 19.00 2.74
N CYS A 389 -13.40 19.06 1.80
CA CYS A 389 -12.40 18.00 1.59
C CYS A 389 -11.30 18.01 2.67
N LEU A 390 -11.18 19.11 3.44
CA LEU A 390 -10.23 19.26 4.54
C LEU A 390 -10.90 18.92 5.86
N LYS A 391 -10.48 17.82 6.50
CA LYS A 391 -10.95 17.41 7.82
C LYS A 391 -9.77 17.12 8.73
N ASN A 392 -9.78 17.69 9.94
CA ASN A 392 -8.70 17.54 10.93
C ASN A 392 -7.28 17.74 10.35
N GLY A 393 -7.08 18.76 9.51
CA GLY A 393 -5.78 19.06 8.90
C GLY A 393 -5.37 18.12 7.75
N VAL A 394 -6.27 17.24 7.28
CA VAL A 394 -5.99 16.30 6.20
C VAL A 394 -6.95 16.52 5.04
N PHE A 395 -6.40 16.73 3.84
CA PHE A 395 -7.17 16.67 2.60
C PHE A 395 -7.32 15.23 2.15
N THR A 396 -8.54 14.83 1.80
CA THR A 396 -8.82 13.50 1.25
C THR A 396 -9.23 13.52 -0.21
N VAL A 397 -9.03 12.41 -0.90
CA VAL A 397 -9.52 12.07 -2.25
C VAL A 397 -10.06 10.65 -2.25
N ASP A 398 -10.64 10.23 -3.37
CA ASP A 398 -11.12 8.86 -3.51
C ASP A 398 -9.97 7.83 -3.57
N GLY A 399 -10.20 6.66 -2.98
CA GLY A 399 -9.23 5.58 -2.79
C GLY A 399 -9.73 4.50 -1.84
N ASP A 400 -8.80 3.86 -1.13
CA ASP A 400 -9.06 2.76 -0.21
C ASP A 400 -8.67 3.03 1.26
N GLU A 401 -8.65 4.32 1.66
CA GLU A 401 -8.12 4.89 2.90
C GLU A 401 -6.60 5.10 2.90
N THR A 402 -5.85 4.25 2.22
CA THR A 402 -4.36 4.29 2.20
C THR A 402 -3.82 4.73 0.84
N VAL A 403 -4.30 4.13 -0.24
CA VAL A 403 -3.84 4.30 -1.62
C VAL A 403 -4.88 5.08 -2.41
N PRO A 404 -4.55 6.28 -2.92
CA PRO A 404 -5.44 7.00 -3.83
C PRO A 404 -5.69 6.20 -5.11
N ILE A 405 -6.89 6.32 -5.71
CA ILE A 405 -7.25 5.62 -6.95
C ILE A 405 -6.22 5.85 -8.06
N LEU A 406 -5.74 7.10 -8.22
CA LEU A 406 -4.71 7.41 -9.21
C LEU A 406 -3.43 6.60 -8.99
N SER A 407 -3.03 6.36 -7.75
CA SER A 407 -1.85 5.53 -7.46
C SER A 407 -2.11 4.05 -7.74
N ALA A 408 -3.31 3.55 -7.43
CA ALA A 408 -3.63 2.13 -7.62
C ALA A 408 -3.91 1.73 -9.08
N GLY A 409 -4.55 2.61 -9.84
CA GLY A 409 -5.11 2.28 -11.15
C GLY A 409 -4.49 2.97 -12.35
N PHE A 410 -3.76 4.09 -12.20
CA PHE A 410 -3.33 4.90 -13.36
C PHE A 410 -2.51 4.10 -14.38
N MET A 411 -1.62 3.22 -13.91
CA MET A 411 -0.83 2.39 -14.80
C MET A 411 -1.72 1.46 -15.64
N CYS A 412 -2.67 0.73 -15.06
CA CYS A 412 -3.59 -0.09 -15.85
C CYS A 412 -4.61 0.73 -16.67
N ALA A 413 -4.96 1.94 -16.22
CA ALA A 413 -5.88 2.83 -16.93
C ALA A 413 -5.27 3.43 -18.20
N LYS A 414 -4.00 3.87 -18.13
CA LYS A 414 -3.35 4.62 -19.20
C LYS A 414 -1.89 4.23 -19.42
N GLY A 415 -1.07 4.15 -18.37
CA GLY A 415 0.39 3.94 -18.50
C GLY A 415 0.78 2.65 -19.23
N TRP A 416 0.11 1.54 -18.92
CA TRP A 416 0.28 0.21 -19.49
C TRP A 416 -0.87 -0.19 -20.43
N ARG A 417 -1.83 0.70 -20.68
CA ARG A 417 -3.01 0.36 -21.47
C ARG A 417 -2.63 0.26 -22.95
N GLY A 418 -2.73 -0.96 -23.50
CA GLY A 418 -2.32 -1.23 -24.88
C GLY A 418 -0.80 -1.22 -25.05
N ARG A 419 -0.31 -0.88 -26.24
CA ARG A 419 1.14 -0.73 -26.48
C ARG A 419 1.57 0.70 -26.17
N THR A 420 2.43 0.83 -25.17
CA THR A 420 3.05 2.08 -24.73
C THR A 420 4.54 1.86 -24.50
N ARG A 421 5.32 2.91 -24.27
CA ARG A 421 6.72 2.85 -23.85
C ARG A 421 6.91 2.04 -22.57
N PHE A 422 5.91 2.03 -21.67
CA PHE A 422 5.93 1.27 -20.42
C PHE A 422 5.42 -0.17 -20.60
N ASN A 423 4.64 -0.44 -21.66
CA ASN A 423 4.13 -1.76 -22.03
C ASN A 423 4.43 -2.06 -23.52
N PRO A 424 5.71 -2.25 -23.90
CA PRO A 424 6.10 -2.37 -25.31
C PRO A 424 5.50 -3.61 -26.01
N TRP A 425 5.21 -4.66 -25.23
CA TRP A 425 4.70 -5.93 -25.74
C TRP A 425 3.17 -6.00 -25.79
N GLY A 426 2.47 -4.99 -25.27
CA GLY A 426 1.01 -4.91 -25.31
C GLY A 426 0.33 -5.95 -24.43
N ILE A 427 0.91 -6.22 -23.26
CA ILE A 427 0.31 -7.05 -22.20
C ILE A 427 -1.10 -6.52 -21.92
N LYS A 428 -2.08 -7.42 -21.82
CA LYS A 428 -3.46 -7.01 -21.55
C LYS A 428 -3.57 -6.52 -20.11
N THR A 429 -4.13 -5.34 -19.92
CA THR A 429 -4.37 -4.76 -18.60
C THR A 429 -5.87 -4.64 -18.33
N TYR A 430 -6.27 -4.87 -17.09
CA TYR A 430 -7.65 -4.72 -16.65
C TYR A 430 -7.73 -3.95 -15.33
N LEU A 431 -8.72 -3.05 -15.23
CA LEU A 431 -9.10 -2.37 -14.01
C LEU A 431 -10.27 -3.10 -13.37
N ARG A 432 -10.15 -3.39 -12.07
CA ARG A 432 -11.22 -4.02 -11.28
C ARG A 432 -11.42 -3.23 -9.99
N GLU A 433 -12.46 -2.41 -9.98
CA GLU A 433 -12.83 -1.59 -8.83
C GLU A 433 -13.92 -2.27 -8.00
N TYR A 434 -13.72 -2.28 -6.68
CA TYR A 434 -14.62 -2.93 -5.74
C TYR A 434 -15.20 -1.93 -4.76
N ASP A 435 -16.52 -1.88 -4.66
CA ASP A 435 -17.20 -1.02 -3.70
C ASP A 435 -16.87 -1.39 -2.25
N HIS A 436 -16.92 -0.38 -1.38
CA HIS A 436 -16.84 -0.61 0.04
C HIS A 436 -18.12 -1.27 0.57
N ALA A 437 -18.12 -2.61 0.62
CA ALA A 437 -19.04 -3.38 1.44
C ALA A 437 -18.31 -3.80 2.73
N PRO A 438 -18.65 -3.24 3.91
CA PRO A 438 -18.18 -3.79 5.17
C PRO A 438 -18.79 -5.19 5.39
N PRO A 439 -18.04 -6.18 5.87
CA PRO A 439 -18.61 -7.50 6.14
C PRO A 439 -19.69 -7.40 7.23
N ALA A 440 -20.81 -8.10 7.04
CA ALA A 440 -22.01 -8.01 7.87
C ALA A 440 -21.84 -8.49 9.33
N ASN A 441 -20.73 -9.13 9.69
CA ASN A 441 -20.53 -9.76 10.98
C ASN A 441 -19.49 -9.02 11.83
N LEU A 442 -19.98 -8.20 12.76
CA LEU A 442 -19.25 -7.47 13.81
C LEU A 442 -18.63 -8.39 14.89
N LEU A 443 -18.76 -9.73 14.77
CA LEU A 443 -18.42 -10.71 15.80
C LEU A 443 -17.09 -11.46 15.56
N GLU A 444 -16.38 -11.22 14.47
CA GLU A 444 -14.98 -11.65 14.34
C GLU A 444 -14.08 -10.55 14.90
N GLY A 445 -13.75 -10.64 16.19
CA GLY A 445 -13.10 -9.59 16.99
C GLY A 445 -11.95 -8.87 16.28
N ARG A 446 -12.26 -7.68 15.74
CA ARG A 446 -11.28 -6.80 15.08
C ARG A 446 -10.67 -5.83 16.08
N GLY A 447 -9.35 -5.86 16.20
CA GLY A 447 -8.59 -4.76 16.78
C GLY A 447 -8.70 -3.49 15.92
N THR A 448 -8.68 -2.34 16.57
CA THR A 448 -8.92 -0.99 16.05
C THR A 448 -7.84 -0.45 15.09
N GLN A 449 -7.11 -1.31 14.38
CA GLN A 449 -5.95 -0.95 13.54
C GLN A 449 -6.00 -1.46 12.08
N SER A 450 -7.04 -2.22 11.68
CA SER A 450 -7.14 -2.75 10.30
C SER A 450 -8.00 -1.85 9.42
N GLY A 451 -7.34 -1.00 8.62
CA GLY A 451 -7.99 -0.08 7.68
C GLY A 451 -8.65 -0.76 6.47
N ALA A 452 -9.50 -0.01 5.77
CA ALA A 452 -10.28 -0.49 4.63
C ALA A 452 -9.44 -0.98 3.44
N HIS A 453 -8.18 -0.54 3.34
CA HIS A 453 -7.19 -1.01 2.36
C HIS A 453 -6.92 -2.52 2.51
N VAL A 454 -6.72 -3.01 3.73
CA VAL A 454 -6.46 -4.44 4.00
C VAL A 454 -7.75 -5.25 3.88
N ASP A 455 -8.88 -4.65 4.24
CA ASP A 455 -10.19 -5.30 4.19
C ASP A 455 -10.60 -5.75 2.79
N ILE A 456 -10.01 -5.20 1.72
CA ILE A 456 -10.29 -5.66 0.35
C ILE A 456 -10.08 -7.16 0.18
N MET A 457 -9.15 -7.76 0.92
CA MET A 457 -8.85 -9.19 0.87
C MET A 457 -10.04 -10.08 1.30
N GLY A 458 -10.97 -9.53 2.09
CA GLY A 458 -12.23 -10.19 2.46
C GLY A 458 -13.39 -9.91 1.50
N ASN A 459 -13.19 -9.13 0.43
CA ASN A 459 -14.26 -8.77 -0.50
C ASN A 459 -14.65 -9.98 -1.36
N PHE A 460 -15.93 -10.34 -1.35
CA PHE A 460 -16.44 -11.53 -2.03
C PHE A 460 -16.28 -11.46 -3.55
N ALA A 461 -16.41 -10.29 -4.16
CA ALA A 461 -16.23 -10.13 -5.61
C ALA A 461 -14.75 -10.26 -5.99
N LEU A 462 -13.84 -9.64 -5.22
CA LEU A 462 -12.39 -9.79 -5.41
C LEU A 462 -11.97 -11.27 -5.31
N ILE A 463 -12.39 -11.97 -4.25
CA ILE A 463 -12.06 -13.39 -4.05
C ILE A 463 -12.56 -14.23 -5.22
N LYS A 464 -13.80 -13.99 -5.70
CA LYS A 464 -14.33 -14.73 -6.87
C LYS A 464 -13.50 -14.50 -8.12
N ASP A 465 -13.07 -13.27 -8.39
CA ASP A 465 -12.27 -12.95 -9.57
C ASP A 465 -10.91 -13.65 -9.52
N ILE A 466 -10.22 -13.61 -8.37
CA ILE A 466 -8.95 -14.33 -8.15
C ILE A 466 -9.14 -15.83 -8.38
N MET A 467 -10.17 -16.43 -7.78
CA MET A 467 -10.44 -17.86 -7.92
C MET A 467 -10.77 -18.27 -9.35
N ARG A 468 -11.51 -17.43 -10.09
CA ARG A 468 -11.82 -17.67 -11.50
C ARG A 468 -10.57 -17.64 -12.37
N VAL A 469 -9.71 -16.65 -12.20
CA VAL A 469 -8.43 -16.56 -12.94
C VAL A 469 -7.51 -17.73 -12.58
N ALA A 470 -7.41 -18.08 -11.30
CA ALA A 470 -6.68 -19.26 -10.83
C ALA A 470 -7.21 -20.56 -11.47
N ALA A 471 -8.53 -20.68 -11.65
CA ALA A 471 -9.17 -21.78 -12.37
C ALA A 471 -9.07 -21.69 -13.91
N GLY A 472 -8.46 -20.63 -14.46
CA GLY A 472 -8.16 -20.47 -15.88
C GLY A 472 -9.06 -19.53 -16.67
N ALA A 473 -9.89 -18.72 -16.00
CA ALA A 473 -10.62 -17.63 -16.64
C ALA A 473 -9.65 -16.51 -17.06
N THR A 474 -9.97 -15.83 -18.15
CA THR A 474 -9.26 -14.64 -18.63
C THR A 474 -10.00 -13.38 -18.21
N GLY A 475 -9.38 -12.21 -18.40
CA GLY A 475 -10.01 -10.94 -18.04
C GLY A 475 -11.29 -10.68 -18.85
N LYS A 476 -11.40 -11.25 -20.06
CA LYS A 476 -12.63 -11.23 -20.85
C LYS A 476 -13.75 -12.05 -20.20
N ASP A 477 -13.42 -13.21 -19.65
CA ASP A 477 -14.40 -14.08 -18.97
C ASP A 477 -14.91 -13.45 -17.65
N LEU A 478 -14.11 -12.55 -17.05
CA LEU A 478 -14.52 -11.73 -15.91
C LEU A 478 -15.39 -10.50 -16.31
N GLY A 479 -15.64 -10.29 -17.60
CA GLY A 479 -16.37 -9.14 -18.12
C GLY A 479 -15.51 -7.92 -18.45
N GLY A 480 -14.18 -8.03 -18.42
CA GLY A 480 -13.25 -6.95 -18.72
C GLY A 480 -13.09 -5.95 -17.57
N ASP A 481 -12.91 -4.67 -17.94
CA ASP A 481 -12.79 -3.58 -16.99
C ASP A 481 -14.09 -3.41 -16.17
N GLN A 482 -13.95 -3.29 -14.86
CA GLN A 482 -15.01 -2.88 -13.94
C GLN A 482 -14.56 -1.61 -13.25
N VAL A 483 -15.12 -0.46 -13.66
CA VAL A 483 -14.72 0.88 -13.21
C VAL A 483 -15.96 1.63 -12.74
N HIS A 484 -15.94 2.09 -11.49
CA HIS A 484 -16.96 2.91 -10.85
C HIS A 484 -16.50 4.36 -10.68
N SER A 485 -15.19 4.58 -10.59
CA SER A 485 -14.56 5.88 -10.43
C SER A 485 -14.36 6.63 -11.75
N ASP A 486 -14.01 7.91 -11.66
CA ASP A 486 -13.66 8.74 -12.82
C ASP A 486 -12.20 8.57 -13.27
N ILE A 487 -11.51 7.48 -12.90
CA ILE A 487 -10.09 7.28 -13.19
C ILE A 487 -9.73 7.42 -14.66
N ILE A 488 -10.60 6.96 -15.58
CA ILE A 488 -10.38 7.09 -17.02
C ILE A 488 -10.32 8.58 -17.40
N LYS A 489 -11.29 9.38 -16.98
CA LYS A 489 -11.34 10.82 -17.21
C LYS A 489 -10.16 11.55 -16.56
N TRP A 490 -9.76 11.15 -15.35
CA TRP A 490 -8.59 11.74 -14.68
C TRP A 490 -7.30 11.41 -15.42
N SER A 491 -7.16 10.18 -15.90
CA SER A 491 -5.97 9.73 -16.64
C SER A 491 -5.79 10.51 -17.95
N GLU A 492 -6.88 10.87 -18.64
CA GLU A 492 -6.83 11.68 -19.86
C GLU A 492 -6.22 13.07 -19.62
N LYS A 493 -6.46 13.67 -18.45
CA LYS A 493 -5.92 14.98 -18.05
C LYS A 493 -4.42 14.96 -17.73
N ILE A 494 -3.84 13.78 -17.52
CA ILE A 494 -2.42 13.63 -17.20
C ILE A 494 -1.62 13.61 -18.50
N ASN A 495 -0.82 14.65 -18.72
CA ASN A 495 0.10 14.73 -19.85
C ASN A 495 1.35 13.89 -19.57
N LEU A 496 1.32 12.64 -20.01
CA LEU A 496 2.44 11.69 -19.96
C LEU A 496 2.70 11.19 -21.37
N ARG A 497 3.95 11.26 -21.83
CA ARG A 497 4.36 10.70 -23.11
C ARG A 497 4.27 9.17 -23.02
N LEU A 498 3.38 8.55 -23.79
CA LEU A 498 3.17 7.10 -23.83
C LEU A 498 3.88 6.46 -25.02
#